data_AF-A0A963UE84-F1
#
_entry.id   AF-A0A963UE84-F1
#
_cell.length_a   1.000
_cell.length_b   1.000
_cell.length_c   1.000
_cell.angle_alpha   90.00
_cell.angle_beta   90.00
_cell.angle_gamma   90.00
#
_symmetry.space_group_name_H-M   'P 1'
#
loop_
_entity.id
_entity.type
_entity.pdbx_description
1 polymer ?
#
loop_
_entity_poly.entity_id
_entity_poly.type
_entity_poly.pdbx_seq_one_letter_code
_entity_poly.pdbx_strand_id
1 'polypeptide(L)'
;MRGLFNIFWLAGKELKSVLGDPVMVVLILWSFIIAVILEASGAGDTVYNAAIAIVDEDGSSLTRQIADAFDPPWFQPPVSIGADRIAPEMDAGRIMFV
;
A
#
# COMPACT_ATOMS: atom_id res chain seq x y z
N MET A 1 44.06 11.74 9.96
CA MET A 1 44.08 10.54 9.07
C MET A 1 44.08 9.21 9.84
N ARG A 2 44.84 9.03 10.93
CA ARG A 2 44.86 7.77 11.70
C ARG A 2 43.51 7.38 12.33
N GLY A 3 42.72 8.36 12.78
CA GLY A 3 41.40 8.13 13.39
C GLY A 3 40.40 7.48 12.44
N LEU A 4 40.28 7.97 11.20
CA LEU A 4 39.37 7.38 10.20
C LEU A 4 39.76 5.93 9.86
N PHE A 5 41.06 5.65 9.79
CA PHE A 5 41.55 4.30 9.51
C PHE A 5 41.18 3.32 10.62
N ASN A 6 41.33 3.75 11.89
CA ASN A 6 40.91 2.95 13.02
C ASN A 6 39.39 2.73 13.04
N ILE A 7 38.59 3.77 12.78
CA ILE A 7 37.13 3.67 12.71
C ILE A 7 36.71 2.68 11.63
N PHE A 8 37.31 2.75 10.44
CA PHE A 8 37.02 1.82 9.34
C PHE A 8 37.33 0.37 9.73
N TRP A 9 38.48 0.13 10.35
CA TRP A 9 38.87 -1.20 10.82
C TRP A 9 37.92 -1.74 11.90
N LEU A 10 37.53 -0.87 12.85
CA LEU A 10 36.54 -1.19 13.88
C LEU A 10 35.17 -1.49 13.27
N ALA A 11 34.69 -0.68 12.33
CA ALA A 11 33.43 -0.94 11.64
C ALA A 11 33.45 -2.29 10.91
N GLY A 12 34.57 -2.62 10.26
CA GLY A 12 34.75 -3.91 9.59
C GLY A 12 34.68 -5.11 10.53
N LYS A 13 35.31 -5.05 11.72
CA LYS A 13 35.23 -6.16 12.69
C LYS A 13 33.81 -6.34 13.22
N GLU A 14 33.10 -5.25 13.51
CA GLU A 14 31.75 -5.32 14.05
C GLU A 14 30.78 -5.84 12.99
N LEU A 15 30.91 -5.39 11.74
CA LEU A 15 30.09 -5.92 10.64
C LEU A 15 30.30 -7.42 10.44
N LYS A 16 31.55 -7.88 10.49
CA LYS A 16 31.87 -9.31 10.44
C LYS A 16 31.26 -10.08 11.62
N SER A 17 31.26 -9.50 12.81
CA SER A 17 30.64 -10.08 14.00
C SER A 17 29.13 -10.26 13.82
N VAL A 18 28.45 -9.20 13.35
CA VAL A 18 27.00 -9.22 13.07
C VAL A 18 26.65 -10.24 11.98
N LEU A 19 27.43 -10.28 10.89
CA LEU A 19 27.23 -11.25 9.81
C LEU A 19 27.52 -12.71 10.23
N GLY A 20 28.27 -12.90 11.32
CA GLY A 20 28.55 -14.22 11.89
C GLY A 20 27.43 -14.78 12.75
N ASP A 21 26.44 -13.97 13.14
CA ASP A 21 25.26 -14.40 13.89
C ASP A 21 24.05 -14.53 12.95
N PRO A 22 23.61 -15.77 12.63
CA PRO A 22 22.50 -16.00 11.71
C PRO A 22 21.17 -15.39 12.17
N VAL A 23 20.91 -15.36 13.48
CA VAL A 23 19.66 -14.82 14.03
C VAL A 23 19.61 -13.31 13.81
N MET A 24 20.71 -12.62 14.12
CA MET A 24 20.84 -11.18 13.90
C MET A 24 20.71 -10.82 12.41
N VAL A 25 21.33 -11.59 11.52
CA VAL A 25 21.19 -11.37 10.06
C VAL A 25 19.73 -11.52 9.61
N VAL A 26 19.03 -12.57 10.06
CA VAL A 26 17.62 -12.77 9.74
C VAL A 26 16.76 -11.60 10.23
N LEU A 27 16.99 -11.12 11.46
CA LEU A 27 16.27 -9.98 12.01
C LEU A 27 16.53 -8.69 11.23
N ILE A 28 17.77 -8.46 10.80
CA ILE A 28 18.13 -7.31 9.95
C ILE A 28 17.39 -7.40 8.61
N LEU A 29 17.46 -8.54 7.93
CA LEU A 29 16.77 -8.73 6.64
C LEU A 29 15.25 -8.57 6.79
N TRP A 30 14.68 -9.11 7.88
CA TRP A 30 13.28 -8.95 8.20
C TRP A 30 12.92 -7.47 8.38
N SER A 31 13.64 -6.75 9.23
CA SER A 31 13.33 -5.37 9.59
C SER A 31 13.56 -4.37 8.45
N PHE A 32 14.59 -4.55 7.64
CA PHE A 32 15.00 -3.56 6.65
C PHE A 32 14.58 -3.89 5.22
N ILE A 33 14.19 -5.13 4.94
CA ILE A 33 13.72 -5.54 3.61
C ILE A 33 12.25 -5.91 3.69
N ILE A 34 11.93 -6.95 4.44
CA ILE A 34 10.57 -7.53 4.43
C ILE A 34 9.56 -6.54 5.01
N ALA A 35 9.80 -6.02 6.22
CA ALA A 35 8.89 -5.07 6.86
C ALA A 35 8.70 -3.80 6.04
N VAL A 36 9.77 -3.28 5.43
CA VAL A 36 9.71 -2.09 4.57
C VAL A 36 8.90 -2.36 3.30
N ILE A 37 9.09 -3.52 2.65
CA ILE A 37 8.32 -3.90 1.46
C ILE A 37 6.84 -4.09 1.83
N LEU A 38 6.56 -4.73 2.96
CA LEU A 38 5.19 -4.95 3.43
C LEU A 38 4.48 -3.63 3.70
N GLU A 39 5.12 -2.69 4.37
CA GLU A 39 4.57 -1.35 4.60
C GLU A 39 4.34 -0.60 3.28
N ALA A 40 5.35 -0.59 2.41
CA ALA A 40 5.28 0.09 1.12
C ALA A 40 4.23 -0.52 0.16
N SER A 41 3.96 -1.82 0.26
CA SER A 41 3.02 -2.52 -0.61
C SER A 41 1.60 -2.60 -0.04
N GLY A 42 1.43 -2.45 1.28
CA GLY A 42 0.21 -2.84 1.98
C GLY A 42 -0.49 -1.73 2.77
N ALA A 43 0.09 -0.54 2.90
CA ALA A 43 -0.52 0.53 3.69
C ALA A 43 -0.18 1.93 3.16
N GLY A 44 -0.06 2.08 1.85
CA GLY A 44 -0.03 3.42 1.26
C GLY A 44 -1.37 4.11 1.53
N ASP A 45 -1.34 5.29 2.16
CA ASP A 45 -2.44 6.23 2.41
C ASP A 45 -3.33 6.56 1.18
N THR A 46 -3.03 6.00 0.01
CA THR A 46 -3.72 6.24 -1.25
C THR A 46 -4.32 4.97 -1.81
N VAL A 47 -5.63 5.01 -2.01
CA VAL A 47 -6.41 3.99 -2.69
C VAL A 47 -5.91 3.83 -4.14
N TYR A 48 -5.49 2.62 -4.51
CA TYR A 48 -5.03 2.29 -5.86
C TYR A 48 -5.96 1.27 -6.52
N ASN A 49 -6.41 1.56 -7.73
CA ASN A 49 -7.28 0.73 -8.54
C ASN A 49 -8.53 0.22 -7.79
N ALA A 50 -9.14 1.06 -6.95
CA ALA A 50 -10.32 0.64 -6.19
C ALA A 50 -11.55 0.52 -7.06
N ALA A 51 -12.28 -0.57 -6.87
CA ALA A 51 -13.62 -0.72 -7.40
C ALA A 51 -14.58 0.21 -6.64
N ILE A 52 -15.14 1.19 -7.35
CA ILE A 52 -16.14 2.13 -6.85
C ILE A 52 -17.45 1.93 -7.59
N ALA A 53 -18.55 2.04 -6.86
CA ALA A 53 -19.88 2.05 -7.43
C ALA A 53 -20.60 3.33 -7.04
N ILE A 54 -21.65 3.68 -7.79
CA ILE A 54 -22.46 4.87 -7.53
C ILE A 54 -23.92 4.45 -7.49
N VAL A 55 -24.60 4.87 -6.42
CA VAL A 55 -26.05 4.74 -6.31
C VAL A 55 -26.67 6.08 -6.66
N ASP A 56 -27.36 6.12 -7.78
CA ASP A 56 -28.00 7.32 -8.29
C ASP A 56 -29.51 7.08 -8.44
N GLU A 57 -30.30 7.66 -7.53
CA GLU A 57 -31.76 7.56 -7.56
C GLU A 57 -32.42 8.70 -8.36
N ASP A 58 -31.69 9.80 -8.62
CA ASP A 58 -32.24 11.02 -9.24
C ASP A 58 -31.66 11.33 -10.64
N GLY A 59 -30.60 10.64 -11.05
CA GLY A 59 -30.03 10.73 -12.39
C GLY A 59 -29.39 12.09 -12.68
N SER A 60 -28.99 12.84 -11.66
CA SER A 60 -28.63 14.24 -11.81
C SER A 60 -27.35 14.46 -12.65
N SER A 61 -27.23 15.65 -13.25
CA SER A 61 -26.01 16.05 -13.95
C SER A 61 -24.82 16.28 -13.01
N LEU A 62 -25.08 16.50 -11.72
CA LEU A 62 -24.05 16.63 -10.70
C LEU A 62 -23.44 15.25 -10.38
N THR A 63 -24.28 14.23 -10.23
CA THR A 63 -23.83 12.85 -9.99
C THR A 63 -22.90 12.37 -11.11
N ARG A 64 -23.23 12.68 -12.38
CA ARG A 64 -22.35 12.38 -13.53
C ARG A 64 -20.99 13.08 -13.44
N GLN A 65 -20.95 14.36 -13.06
CA GLN A 65 -19.68 15.08 -12.90
C GLN A 65 -18.82 14.55 -11.76
N ILE A 66 -19.44 14.09 -10.67
CA ILE A 66 -18.72 13.45 -9.55
C ILE A 66 -18.20 12.08 -10.00
N ALA A 67 -19.00 11.32 -10.75
CA ALA A 67 -18.58 10.04 -11.31
C ALA A 67 -17.35 10.20 -12.23
N ASP A 68 -17.36 11.21 -13.09
CA ASP A 68 -16.27 11.50 -14.02
C ASP A 68 -15.00 11.99 -13.32
N ALA A 69 -15.05 12.35 -12.03
CA ALA A 69 -13.87 12.75 -11.26
C ALA A 69 -13.08 11.54 -10.71
N PHE A 70 -13.64 10.32 -10.79
CA PHE A 70 -12.97 9.09 -10.37
C PHE A 70 -12.18 8.49 -11.53
N ASP A 71 -10.94 8.95 -11.65
CA ASP A 71 -10.05 8.52 -12.74
C ASP A 71 -9.03 7.43 -12.33
N PRO A 72 -8.60 6.61 -13.30
CA PRO A 72 -7.40 5.79 -13.16
C PRO A 72 -6.14 6.64 -12.89
N PRO A 73 -5.15 6.12 -12.14
CA PRO A 73 -5.04 4.73 -11.69
C PRO A 73 -5.67 4.46 -10.30
N TRP A 74 -6.31 5.45 -9.68
CA TRP A 74 -6.71 5.37 -8.27
C TRP A 74 -8.06 4.67 -8.11
N PHE A 75 -8.99 4.94 -9.04
CA PHE A 75 -10.30 4.32 -9.09
C PHE A 75 -10.53 3.65 -10.44
N GLN A 76 -11.28 2.55 -10.41
CA GLN A 76 -11.85 1.96 -11.61
C GLN A 76 -13.04 2.81 -12.09
N PRO A 77 -13.40 2.73 -13.39
CA PRO A 77 -14.60 3.39 -13.89
C PRO A 77 -15.82 3.04 -13.00
N PRO A 78 -16.53 4.05 -12.47
CA PRO A 78 -17.63 3.80 -11.55
C PRO A 78 -18.74 2.99 -12.19
N VAL A 79 -19.25 2.01 -11.46
CA VAL A 79 -20.39 1.19 -11.89
C VAL A 79 -21.65 1.67 -11.18
N SER A 80 -22.71 1.97 -11.93
CA SER A 80 -24.01 2.29 -11.33
C SER A 80 -24.64 1.03 -10.73
N ILE A 81 -25.01 1.07 -9.45
CA ILE A 81 -25.68 -0.03 -8.75
C ILE A 81 -26.95 0.45 -8.06
N GLY A 82 -27.90 -0.46 -7.86
CA GLY A 82 -29.06 -0.22 -7.00
C GLY A 82 -28.69 -0.33 -5.52
N ALA A 83 -29.43 0.39 -4.66
CA ALA A 83 -29.22 0.37 -3.21
C ALA A 83 -29.35 -1.04 -2.60
N ASP A 84 -30.15 -1.92 -3.21
CA ASP A 84 -30.32 -3.33 -2.84
C ASP A 84 -29.04 -4.17 -3.05
N ARG A 85 -28.12 -3.70 -3.89
CA ARG A 85 -26.90 -4.42 -4.27
C ARG A 85 -25.65 -3.98 -3.51
N ILE A 86 -25.70 -2.90 -2.74
CA ILE A 86 -24.53 -2.38 -1.99
C ILE A 86 -23.91 -3.48 -1.10
N ALA A 87 -24.67 -3.98 -0.14
CA ALA A 87 -24.19 -4.98 0.83
C ALA A 87 -23.67 -6.26 0.15
N PRO A 88 -24.42 -6.94 -0.75
CA PRO A 88 -23.94 -8.18 -1.35
C PRO A 88 -22.73 -7.99 -2.29
N GLU A 89 -22.56 -6.82 -2.90
CA GLU A 89 -21.40 -6.52 -3.74
C GLU A 89 -20.14 -6.19 -2.93
N MET A 90 -20.30 -5.45 -1.82
CA MET A 90 -19.23 -5.18 -0.87
C MET A 90 -18.78 -6.45 -0.13
N ASP A 91 -19.72 -7.27 0.34
CA ASP A 91 -19.43 -8.54 1.02
C ASP A 91 -18.72 -9.53 0.07
N ALA A 92 -19.03 -9.49 -1.22
CA ALA A 92 -18.35 -10.29 -2.23
C ALA A 92 -16.99 -9.72 -2.68
N GLY A 93 -16.58 -8.56 -2.13
CA GLY A 93 -15.33 -7.89 -2.47
C GLY A 93 -15.27 -7.36 -3.91
N ARG A 94 -16.42 -7.21 -4.58
CA ARG A 94 -16.49 -6.67 -5.96
C ARG A 94 -16.45 -5.15 -5.97
N ILE A 95 -16.87 -4.50 -4.89
CA ILE A 95 -16.90 -3.05 -4.71
C ILE A 95 -16.30 -2.71 -3.34
N MET A 96 -15.45 -1.68 -3.28
CA MET A 96 -14.85 -1.21 -2.03
C MET A 96 -15.51 0.07 -1.51
N PHE A 97 -16.02 0.90 -2.41
CA PHE A 97 -16.64 2.19 -2.10
C PHE A 97 -17.94 2.38 -2.87
N VAL A 98 -18.94 3.01 -2.23
CA VAL A 98 -20.24 3.40 -2.81
C VAL A 98 -20.53 4.86 -2.50
#